data_AF-V5G6D4-F1
#
_entry.id   AF-V5G6D4-F1
#
_cell.length_a   1.000
_cell.length_b   1.000
_cell.length_c   1.000
_cell.angle_alpha   90.00
_cell.angle_beta   90.00
_cell.angle_gamma   90.00
#
_symmetry.space_group_name_H-M   'P 1'
#
loop_
_entity.id
_entity.type
_entity.pdbx_description
1 polymer ?
#
loop_
_entity_poly.entity_id
_entity_poly.type
_entity_poly.pdbx_seq_one_letter_code
_entity_poly.pdbx_strand_id
1 'polypeptide(L)'
;QDELTCTQNWQDTISLDDRLSLTLSEIVHIRTVLTKAELEALPVEGRVRHDVEARKVCFLCLKTRFGIFGPWGTRCTLCKRTVCSKCCSKMNIPMEHFSSVPVVLLSPSIMCTPEEEPNESIAKSLVNKLTDSEASGSISKEAS
;
A
#
# COMPACT_ATOMS: atom_id res chain seq x y z
N GLN A 1 -26.39 26.54 -17.84
CA GLN A 1 -26.41 25.10 -17.54
C GLN A 1 -24.96 24.74 -17.21
N ASP A 2 -24.49 25.18 -16.03
CA ASP A 2 -23.06 25.40 -15.76
C ASP A 2 -22.69 24.92 -14.35
N GLU A 3 -23.16 23.72 -13.96
CA GLU A 3 -22.97 23.20 -12.59
C GLU A 3 -22.53 21.73 -12.54
N LEU A 4 -21.88 21.22 -13.59
CA LEU A 4 -21.50 19.79 -13.70
C LEU A 4 -20.01 19.54 -14.01
N THR A 5 -19.16 20.56 -14.10
CA THR A 5 -17.76 20.38 -14.54
C THR A 5 -16.69 20.60 -13.46
N CYS A 6 -17.04 21.06 -12.26
CA CYS A 6 -16.04 21.39 -11.23
C CYS A 6 -15.49 20.15 -10.48
N THR A 7 -16.24 19.04 -10.44
CA THR A 7 -15.86 17.85 -9.66
C THR A 7 -15.07 16.81 -10.46
N GLN A 8 -15.10 16.86 -11.79
CA GLN A 8 -14.45 15.85 -12.63
C GLN A 8 -12.94 16.09 -12.79
N ASN A 9 -12.49 17.35 -12.69
CA ASN A 9 -11.13 17.78 -13.04
C ASN A 9 -10.07 17.46 -11.95
N TRP A 10 -10.45 17.43 -10.67
CA TRP A 10 -9.49 17.14 -9.58
C TRP A 10 -8.93 15.71 -9.61
N GLN A 11 -9.68 14.75 -10.16
CA GLN A 11 -9.25 13.35 -10.24
C GLN A 11 -8.23 13.12 -11.35
N ASP A 12 -8.28 13.91 -12.44
CA ASP A 12 -7.37 13.84 -13.58
C ASP A 12 -6.09 14.67 -13.37
N THR A 13 -6.11 15.63 -12.44
CA THR A 13 -4.97 16.56 -12.19
C THR A 13 -3.87 15.98 -11.29
N ILE A 14 -4.09 14.83 -10.65
CA ILE A 14 -2.96 14.09 -10.04
C ILE A 14 -2.36 13.24 -11.17
N SER A 15 -1.57 13.89 -12.02
CA SER A 15 -0.73 13.20 -13.00
C SER A 15 0.03 12.08 -12.31
N LEU A 16 0.28 10.98 -13.00
CA LEU A 16 1.06 9.86 -12.44
C LEU A 16 2.45 10.32 -11.96
N ASP A 17 2.96 11.42 -12.51
CA ASP A 17 4.17 12.14 -12.10
C ASP A 17 4.07 12.86 -10.76
N ASP A 18 2.87 13.24 -10.30
CA ASP A 18 2.66 13.94 -9.02
C ASP A 18 2.48 12.95 -7.84
N ARG A 19 2.43 11.64 -8.11
CA ARG A 19 2.32 10.63 -7.04
C ARG A 19 3.70 10.38 -6.44
N LEU A 20 3.82 10.63 -5.14
CA LEU A 20 5.01 10.23 -4.36
C LEU A 20 5.27 8.72 -4.53
N SER A 21 6.39 8.40 -5.19
CA SER A 21 6.88 7.04 -5.38
C SER A 21 7.59 6.56 -4.13
N LEU A 22 6.83 6.01 -3.18
CA LEU A 22 7.37 5.52 -1.92
C LEU A 22 7.95 4.12 -2.08
N THR A 23 9.17 3.95 -1.58
CA THR A 23 9.78 2.64 -1.38
C THR A 23 9.14 1.91 -0.20
N LEU A 24 9.32 0.59 -0.15
CA LEU A 24 8.83 -0.21 0.96
C LEU A 24 9.41 0.23 2.31
N SER A 25 10.69 0.64 2.34
CA SER A 25 11.36 1.14 3.54
C SER A 25 10.75 2.45 4.05
N GLU A 26 10.41 3.37 3.15
CA GLU A 26 9.77 4.64 3.50
C GLU A 26 8.36 4.42 4.04
N ILE A 27 7.59 3.51 3.44
CA ILE A 27 6.26 3.15 3.96
C ILE A 27 6.35 2.58 5.38
N VAL A 28 7.32 1.68 5.63
CA VAL A 28 7.57 1.13 6.97
C VAL A 28 7.95 2.25 7.94
N HIS A 29 8.80 3.19 7.51
CA HIS A 29 9.21 4.33 8.33
C HIS A 29 8.01 5.22 8.69
N ILE A 30 7.26 5.69 7.69
CA ILE A 30 6.06 6.52 7.84
C ILE A 30 5.07 5.82 8.78
N ARG A 31 4.76 4.54 8.53
CA ARG A 31 3.82 3.79 9.37
C ARG A 31 4.32 3.65 10.80
N THR A 32 5.62 3.44 11.00
CA THR A 32 6.21 3.35 12.35
C THR A 32 6.09 4.67 13.11
N VAL A 33 6.36 5.80 12.45
CA VAL A 33 6.24 7.14 13.05
C VAL A 33 4.78 7.44 13.41
N LEU A 34 3.84 7.21 12.50
CA LEU A 34 2.40 7.39 12.76
C LEU A 34 1.93 6.50 13.91
N THR A 35 2.32 5.23 13.92
CA THR A 35 1.97 4.30 14.99
C THR A 35 2.61 4.66 16.33
N LYS A 36 3.77 5.32 16.34
CA LYS A 36 4.34 5.86 17.57
C LYS A 36 3.48 6.99 18.13
N ALA A 37 3.03 7.92 17.28
CA ALA A 37 2.11 8.98 17.70
C ALA A 37 0.76 8.42 18.18
N GLU A 38 0.20 7.43 17.48
CA GLU A 38 -1.02 6.72 17.92
C GLU A 38 -0.85 6.09 19.31
N LEU A 39 0.31 5.51 19.62
CA LEU A 39 0.61 4.96 20.95
C LEU A 39 0.71 6.06 22.00
N GLU A 40 1.41 7.15 21.70
CA GLU A 40 1.61 8.27 22.62
C GLU A 40 0.30 9.01 22.93
N ALA A 41 -0.66 8.96 22.01
CA ALA A 41 -2.01 9.49 22.18
C ALA A 41 -2.94 8.58 23.00
N LEU A 42 -2.53 7.35 23.35
CA LEU A 42 -3.33 6.49 24.22
C LEU A 42 -3.50 7.13 25.60
N PRO A 43 -4.68 6.98 26.25
CA PRO A 43 -4.91 7.50 27.59
C PRO A 43 -3.81 7.05 28.56
N VAL A 44 -3.25 8.03 29.28
CA VAL A 44 -2.27 7.78 30.34
C VAL A 44 -2.99 7.28 31.60
N GLU A 45 -4.23 7.73 31.78
CA GLU A 45 -5.16 7.30 32.80
C GLU A 45 -5.63 5.87 32.49
N GLY A 46 -4.94 4.91 33.09
CA GLY A 46 -5.21 3.48 32.94
C GLY A 46 -3.97 2.71 32.51
N ARG A 47 -3.99 1.38 32.70
CA ARG A 47 -2.84 0.54 32.34
C ARG A 47 -2.73 0.24 30.85
N VAL A 48 -3.59 0.79 29.98
CA VAL A 48 -3.65 0.41 28.56
C VAL A 48 -2.38 0.80 27.80
N ARG A 49 -1.91 2.06 27.93
CA ARG A 49 -0.68 2.52 27.29
C ARG A 49 0.52 1.69 27.76
N HIS A 50 0.66 1.54 29.08
CA HIS A 50 1.71 0.73 29.68
C HIS A 50 1.65 -0.74 29.22
N ASP A 51 0.46 -1.36 29.18
CA ASP A 51 0.30 -2.75 28.74
C ASP A 51 0.64 -2.93 27.25
N VAL A 52 0.38 -1.92 26.42
CA VAL A 52 0.79 -1.90 25.01
C VAL A 52 2.30 -1.73 24.87
N GLU A 53 2.92 -0.79 25.60
CA GLU A 53 4.37 -0.55 25.61
C GLU A 53 5.14 -1.80 26.10
N ALA A 54 4.62 -2.44 27.16
CA ALA A 54 5.13 -3.69 27.72
C ALA A 54 4.79 -4.93 26.88
N ARG A 55 4.14 -4.75 25.71
CA ARG A 55 3.75 -5.83 24.77
C ARG A 55 2.87 -6.90 25.42
N LYS A 56 2.05 -6.53 26.40
CA LYS A 56 1.07 -7.39 27.08
C LYS A 56 -0.31 -7.35 26.41
N VAL A 57 -0.58 -6.35 25.57
CA VAL A 57 -1.84 -6.17 24.85
C VAL A 57 -1.57 -5.90 23.37
N CYS A 58 -2.45 -6.39 22.49
CA CYS A 58 -2.42 -6.09 21.06
C CYS A 58 -2.58 -4.59 20.81
N PHE A 59 -1.64 -4.00 20.08
CA PHE A 59 -1.66 -2.57 19.76
C PHE A 59 -2.93 -2.14 19.00
N LEU A 60 -3.38 -2.93 18.03
CA LEU A 60 -4.48 -2.52 17.14
C LEU A 60 -5.86 -2.66 17.79
N CYS A 61 -6.14 -3.78 18.45
CA CYS A 61 -7.47 -4.00 19.03
C CYS A 61 -7.60 -3.57 20.49
N LEU A 62 -6.48 -3.37 21.19
CA LEU A 62 -6.39 -3.04 22.62
C LEU A 62 -7.14 -4.00 23.57
N LYS A 63 -7.60 -5.15 23.05
CA LYS A 63 -8.46 -6.12 23.74
C LYS A 63 -7.74 -7.43 24.02
N THR A 64 -7.01 -7.95 23.04
CA THR A 64 -6.30 -9.23 23.19
C THR A 64 -5.10 -9.05 24.11
N ARG A 65 -5.10 -9.72 25.25
CA ARG A 65 -3.97 -9.82 26.17
C ARG A 65 -3.07 -11.00 25.80
N PHE A 66 -1.77 -10.78 25.84
CA PHE A 66 -0.72 -11.78 25.65
C PHE A 66 -0.20 -12.23 27.01
N GLY A 67 0.22 -13.49 27.12
CA GLY A 67 0.74 -14.05 28.36
C GLY A 67 1.19 -15.50 28.17
N ILE A 68 1.72 -16.10 29.23
CA ILE A 68 2.35 -17.43 29.21
C ILE A 68 1.36 -18.52 28.74
N PHE A 69 0.09 -18.41 29.16
CA PHE A 69 -0.99 -19.33 28.77
C PHE A 69 -1.97 -18.70 27.76
N GLY A 70 -1.60 -17.55 27.16
CA GLY A 70 -2.46 -16.76 26.29
C GLY A 70 -2.12 -16.91 24.81
N PRO A 71 -2.88 -16.25 23.92
CA PRO A 71 -2.49 -16.14 22.52
C PRO A 71 -1.13 -15.42 22.42
N TRP A 72 -0.35 -15.81 21.42
CA TRP A 72 0.95 -15.19 21.13
C TRP A 72 0.76 -13.93 20.27
N GLY A 73 1.50 -12.89 20.61
CA GLY A 73 1.62 -11.69 19.79
C GLY A 73 2.72 -11.85 18.75
N THR A 74 2.50 -11.31 17.56
CA THR A 74 3.54 -11.22 16.52
C THR A 74 3.96 -9.76 16.35
N ARG A 75 5.25 -9.52 16.10
CA ARG A 75 5.74 -8.18 15.77
C ARG A 75 5.44 -7.86 14.32
N CYS A 76 4.59 -6.86 14.07
CA CYS A 76 4.28 -6.41 12.72
C CYS A 76 5.52 -5.76 12.06
N THR A 77 5.79 -6.11 10.81
CA THR A 77 6.93 -5.57 10.05
C THR A 77 6.75 -4.11 9.64
N LEU A 78 5.51 -3.65 9.44
CA LEU A 78 5.18 -2.28 9.03
C LEU A 78 5.09 -1.31 10.22
N CYS A 79 4.29 -1.64 11.24
CA CYS A 79 4.08 -0.72 12.37
C CYS A 79 5.03 -0.96 13.55
N LYS A 80 5.83 -2.03 13.51
CA LYS A 80 6.82 -2.44 14.52
C LYS A 80 6.26 -2.72 15.93
N ARG A 81 4.93 -2.76 16.10
CA ARG A 81 4.24 -3.11 17.35
C ARG A 81 3.83 -4.59 17.39
N THR A 82 3.52 -5.07 18.59
CA THR A 82 2.97 -6.41 18.80
C THR A 82 1.47 -6.42 18.54
N VAL A 83 1.03 -7.31 17.65
CA VAL A 83 -0.38 -7.46 17.25
C VAL A 83 -0.82 -8.92 17.39
N CYS A 84 -2.10 -9.15 17.63
CA CYS A 84 -2.65 -10.50 17.67
C CYS A 84 -2.84 -11.04 16.24
N SER A 85 -3.00 -12.35 16.10
CA SER A 85 -3.18 -13.03 14.81
C SER A 85 -4.37 -12.47 14.00
N LYS A 86 -5.46 -12.08 14.67
CA LYS A 86 -6.64 -11.50 14.02
C LYS A 86 -6.41 -10.10 13.45
N CYS A 87 -5.46 -9.36 14.01
CA CYS A 87 -5.11 -8.01 13.56
C CYS A 87 -3.88 -8.01 12.65
N CYS A 88 -3.26 -9.17 12.42
CA CYS A 88 -2.07 -9.30 11.59
C CYS A 88 -2.48 -9.76 10.19
N SER A 89 -2.24 -8.92 9.19
CA SER A 89 -2.32 -9.31 7.78
C SER A 89 -0.94 -9.80 7.33
N LYS A 90 -0.87 -10.99 6.72
CA LYS A 90 0.36 -11.51 6.13
C LYS A 90 0.63 -10.82 4.80
N MET A 91 1.89 -10.50 4.56
CA MET A 91 2.38 -9.93 3.31
C MET A 91 3.48 -10.86 2.79
N ASN A 92 3.35 -11.31 1.54
CA ASN A 92 4.33 -12.19 0.88
C ASN A 92 5.26 -11.36 0.00
N ILE A 93 6.02 -10.44 0.62
CA ILE A 93 7.11 -9.73 -0.05
C ILE A 93 8.37 -9.94 0.78
N PRO A 94 9.49 -10.38 0.18
CA PRO A 94 10.80 -10.43 0.82
C PRO A 94 11.27 -9.03 1.23
N MET A 95 10.75 -8.53 2.36
CA MET A 95 10.85 -7.11 2.78
C MET A 95 12.28 -6.56 2.76
N GLU A 96 13.26 -7.41 3.06
CA GLU A 96 14.67 -7.03 3.11
C GLU A 96 15.25 -6.79 1.72
N HIS A 97 14.94 -7.66 0.75
CA HIS A 97 15.41 -7.54 -0.63
C HIS A 97 14.75 -6.37 -1.38
N PHE A 98 13.49 -6.05 -1.04
CA PHE A 98 12.70 -5.03 -1.74
C PHE A 98 12.61 -3.70 -0.99
N SER A 99 13.45 -3.50 0.03
CA SER A 99 13.37 -2.33 0.92
C SER A 99 13.49 -0.99 0.19
N SER A 100 14.38 -0.88 -0.81
CA SER A 100 14.57 0.33 -1.62
C SER A 100 13.78 0.33 -2.93
N VAL A 101 12.95 -0.69 -3.18
CA VAL A 101 12.16 -0.77 -4.41
C VAL A 101 10.86 0.02 -4.22
N PRO A 102 10.54 0.96 -5.13
CA PRO A 102 9.24 1.64 -5.14
C PRO A 102 8.09 0.64 -5.16
N VAL A 103 7.10 0.81 -4.29
CA VAL A 103 6.00 -0.17 -4.17
C VAL A 103 5.16 -0.27 -5.45
N VAL A 104 5.09 0.81 -6.22
CA VAL A 104 4.46 0.78 -7.55
C VAL A 104 5.08 -0.27 -8.46
N LEU A 105 6.37 -0.59 -8.28
CA LEU A 105 7.11 -1.59 -9.07
C LEU A 105 6.99 -3.02 -8.50
N LEU A 106 6.37 -3.20 -7.34
CA LEU A 106 6.18 -4.52 -6.70
C LEU A 106 4.87 -5.21 -7.09
N SER A 107 4.09 -4.63 -8.01
CA SER A 107 2.88 -5.29 -8.49
C SER A 107 3.25 -6.59 -9.22
N PRO A 108 2.52 -7.71 -8.99
CA PRO A 108 2.80 -8.99 -9.62
C PRO A 108 2.92 -8.93 -11.15
N SER A 109 2.17 -8.03 -11.80
CA SER A 109 2.20 -7.83 -13.25
C SER A 109 3.52 -7.28 -13.80
N ILE A 110 4.40 -6.77 -12.93
CA ILE A 110 5.66 -6.09 -13.28
C ILE A 110 6.88 -6.92 -12.85
N MET A 111 6.69 -7.85 -11.92
CA MET A 111 7.75 -8.69 -11.32
C MET A 111 7.87 -10.07 -11.99
N CYS A 112 7.41 -10.25 -13.23
CA CYS A 112 7.61 -11.50 -13.97
C CYS A 112 9.12 -11.78 -14.13
N THR A 113 9.65 -12.76 -13.39
CA THR A 113 10.96 -13.35 -13.64
C THR A 113 10.89 -14.19 -14.93
N PRO A 114 11.94 -14.23 -15.78
CA PRO A 114 11.89 -14.89 -17.10
C PRO A 114 11.76 -16.43 -17.09
N GLU A 115 11.39 -17.06 -15.98
CA GLU A 115 11.63 -18.50 -15.79
C GLU A 115 10.38 -19.38 -15.88
N GLU A 116 9.20 -18.83 -16.12
CA GLU A 116 7.99 -19.64 -16.35
C GLU A 116 7.16 -19.05 -17.50
N GLU A 117 6.91 -19.87 -18.51
CA GLU A 117 6.23 -19.58 -19.78
C GLU A 117 5.09 -18.55 -19.63
N PRO A 118 5.13 -17.44 -20.40
CA PRO A 118 4.13 -16.39 -20.27
C PRO A 118 2.77 -16.91 -20.73
N ASN A 119 1.78 -16.90 -19.83
CA ASN A 119 0.39 -17.07 -20.23
C ASN A 119 0.00 -15.87 -21.11
N GLU A 120 0.02 -16.09 -22.43
CA GLU A 120 -0.19 -15.13 -23.53
C GLU A 120 -1.37 -14.15 -23.32
N SER A 121 -2.35 -14.54 -22.51
CA SER A 121 -3.55 -13.74 -22.29
C SER A 121 -3.30 -12.43 -21.53
N ILE A 122 -2.26 -12.36 -20.68
CA ILE A 122 -1.99 -11.17 -19.85
C ILE A 122 -1.15 -10.14 -20.63
N ALA A 123 -0.15 -10.61 -21.39
CA ALA A 123 0.70 -9.75 -22.22
C ALA A 123 -0.10 -9.03 -23.33
N LYS A 124 -1.05 -9.74 -23.96
CA LYS A 124 -1.93 -9.18 -25.00
C LYS A 124 -2.83 -8.06 -24.46
N SER A 125 -3.28 -8.16 -23.20
CA SER A 125 -4.12 -7.11 -22.60
C SER A 125 -3.35 -5.82 -22.29
N LEU A 126 -2.04 -5.90 -22.06
CA LEU A 126 -1.20 -4.72 -21.79
C LEU A 126 -0.75 -4.05 -23.08
N VAL A 127 -0.41 -4.83 -24.11
CA VAL A 127 -0.04 -4.26 -25.41
C VAL A 127 -1.21 -3.49 -26.04
N ASN A 128 -2.43 -4.03 -25.96
CA ASN A 128 -3.62 -3.37 -26.49
C ASN A 128 -3.91 -2.04 -25.77
N LYS A 129 -3.56 -1.93 -24.47
CA LYS A 129 -3.74 -0.69 -23.70
C LYS A 129 -2.71 0.39 -24.02
N LEU A 130 -1.55 0.01 -24.55
CA LEU A 130 -0.51 0.95 -24.98
C LEU A 130 -0.69 1.39 -26.44
N THR A 131 -1.32 0.56 -27.29
CA THR A 131 -1.56 0.89 -28.70
C THR A 131 -2.81 1.74 -28.97
N ASP A 132 -3.77 1.81 -28.03
CA ASP A 132 -4.99 2.62 -28.20
C ASP A 132 -4.76 4.14 -28.02
N SER A 133 -3.56 4.57 -27.62
CA SER A 133 -3.27 6.00 -27.38
C SER A 133 -2.67 6.75 -28.58
N GLU A 134 -2.45 6.07 -29.73
CA GLU A 134 -1.88 6.66 -30.95
C GLU A 134 -2.79 6.53 -32.19
N ALA A 135 -4.11 6.73 -32.05
CA ALA A 135 -5.00 6.81 -33.20
C ALA A 135 -6.11 7.86 -33.05
N SER A 136 -5.73 9.15 -33.00
CA SER A 136 -6.59 10.22 -33.53
C SER A 136 -5.75 11.44 -33.97
N GLY A 137 -4.81 11.17 -34.88
CA GLY A 137 -4.08 12.19 -35.62
C GLY A 137 -4.43 12.16 -37.12
N SER A 138 -5.36 13.05 -37.50
CA SER A 138 -5.46 13.83 -38.76
C SER A 138 -5.82 13.21 -40.14
N ILE A 139 -6.43 14.12 -40.95
CA ILE A 139 -6.55 14.22 -42.43
C ILE A 139 -7.82 13.64 -43.07
N SER A 140 -8.54 14.26 -44.01
CA SER A 140 -8.73 15.60 -44.63
C SER A 140 -9.80 15.40 -45.72
N LYS A 141 -10.48 16.45 -46.21
CA LYS A 141 -10.59 16.76 -47.66
C LYS A 141 -11.52 17.94 -47.97
N GLU A 142 -10.94 18.91 -48.69
CA GLU A 142 -11.62 19.87 -49.57
C GLU A 142 -12.42 19.16 -50.67
N ALA A 143 -13.54 19.75 -51.11
CA ALA A 143 -13.78 20.18 -52.50
C ALA A 143 -15.27 20.53 -52.77
N SER A 144 -15.44 21.61 -53.54
CA SER A 144 -16.65 22.19 -54.19
C SER A 144 -17.40 23.27 -53.43
#